data_AF-A0A1D1VFY5-F1
#
_entry.id   AF-A0A1D1VFY5-F1
#
_cell.length_a   1.000
_cell.length_b   1.000
_cell.length_c   1.000
_cell.angle_alpha   90.00
_cell.angle_beta   90.00
_cell.angle_gamma   90.00
#
_symmetry.space_group_name_H-M   'P 1'
#
loop_
_entity.id
_entity.type
_entity.pdbx_description
1 polymer ?
#
loop_
_entity_poly.entity_id
_entity_poly.type
_entity_poly.pdbx_seq_one_letter_code
_entity_poly.pdbx_strand_id
1 'polypeptide(L)'
;MEDLFEWDINDVQLPQVGQFDYFRECVDGHAKLIYSNECEEARRHTSGWAMRNTNNHNVVILKKSCLGVLVCDRNCTSEFGEKVHMRPAICDKARKKQQGRSCPNPFCGGKLISMPCRGHCGYPVTHFWRHAPQGIFFQSKGVHDHPRPEPKTHNTELRKMTKKTNKQRSPVSAWMESKAEEPSVPRSKYPLPSVQLKISPHKPIISQVRSERHVQIAFLI
;
A
#
# COMPACT_ATOMS: atom_id res chain seq x y z
N MET A 1 19.49 30.07 -18.39
CA MET A 1 19.10 30.32 -16.99
C MET A 1 17.97 29.36 -16.70
N GLU A 2 18.26 28.12 -16.28
CA GLU A 2 17.22 27.15 -15.83
C GLU A 2 17.82 25.82 -15.32
N ASP A 3 18.90 25.84 -14.53
CA ASP A 3 19.47 24.61 -13.91
C ASP A 3 19.57 24.73 -12.38
N LEU A 4 18.67 25.49 -11.75
CA LEU A 4 18.78 25.78 -10.31
C LEU A 4 18.05 24.80 -9.39
N PHE A 5 17.41 23.75 -9.93
CA PHE A 5 16.78 22.70 -9.12
C PHE A 5 16.89 21.30 -9.76
N GLU A 6 18.01 21.01 -10.41
CA GLU A 6 18.27 19.66 -10.92
C GLU A 6 18.74 18.75 -9.78
N TRP A 7 17.78 18.21 -9.03
CA TRP A 7 18.03 17.09 -8.09
C TRP A 7 17.32 15.84 -8.60
N ASP A 8 17.92 14.66 -8.39
CA ASP A 8 17.27 13.37 -8.58
C ASP A 8 17.00 12.70 -7.24
N ILE A 9 15.89 11.96 -7.14
CA ILE A 9 15.51 11.33 -5.88
C ILE A 9 16.53 10.29 -5.40
N ASN A 10 17.38 9.80 -6.30
CA ASN A 10 18.45 8.86 -6.03
C ASN A 10 19.77 9.52 -5.58
N ASP A 11 19.88 10.85 -5.61
CA ASP A 11 21.11 11.54 -5.24
C ASP A 11 21.48 11.24 -3.79
N VAL A 12 22.78 11.04 -3.52
CA VAL A 12 23.25 10.73 -2.16
C VAL A 12 22.85 11.86 -1.19
N GLN A 13 23.02 13.10 -1.64
CA GLN A 13 22.63 14.31 -0.93
C GLN A 13 21.49 15.00 -1.67
N LEU A 14 20.40 15.25 -0.95
CA LEU A 14 19.27 16.04 -1.47
C LEU A 14 19.48 17.52 -1.12
N PRO A 15 18.99 18.45 -1.96
CA PRO A 15 19.20 19.87 -1.74
C PRO A 15 18.55 20.35 -0.43
N GLN A 16 19.02 21.49 0.08
CA GLN A 16 18.34 22.21 1.14
C GLN A 16 17.04 22.84 0.60
N VAL A 17 16.01 22.85 1.42
CA VAL A 17 14.65 23.22 1.01
C VAL A 17 14.30 24.56 1.65
N GLY A 18 14.14 25.60 0.83
CA GLY A 18 13.66 26.92 1.27
C GLY A 18 12.14 27.07 1.17
N GLN A 19 11.49 26.24 0.37
CA GLN A 19 10.05 26.31 0.10
C GLN A 19 9.48 24.92 -0.16
N PHE A 20 8.25 24.68 0.28
CA PHE A 20 7.52 23.44 0.08
C PHE A 20 6.39 23.61 -0.94
N ASP A 21 6.14 22.57 -1.71
CA ASP A 21 4.98 22.45 -2.59
C ASP A 21 3.70 22.14 -1.81
N TYR A 22 2.57 22.63 -2.32
CA TYR A 22 1.26 22.20 -1.86
C TYR A 22 0.97 20.77 -2.31
N PHE A 23 0.32 19.99 -1.44
CA PHE A 23 -0.01 18.62 -1.75
C PHE A 23 -0.95 18.51 -2.96
N ARG A 24 -0.57 17.66 -3.92
CA ARG A 24 -1.36 17.37 -5.12
C ARG A 24 -1.82 15.93 -5.10
N GLU A 25 -3.13 15.71 -5.07
CA GLU A 25 -3.68 14.36 -4.97
C GLU A 25 -3.38 13.52 -6.22
N CYS A 26 -3.52 14.10 -7.41
CA CYS A 26 -3.18 13.48 -8.68
C CYS A 26 -2.05 14.26 -9.35
N VAL A 27 -0.83 13.88 -9.01
CA VAL A 27 0.35 14.31 -9.76
C VAL A 27 0.40 13.53 -11.07
N ASP A 28 0.74 14.21 -12.16
CA ASP A 28 0.89 13.62 -13.48
C ASP A 28 2.13 14.21 -14.16
N GLY A 29 2.63 13.51 -15.17
CA GLY A 29 3.86 13.86 -15.87
C GLY A 29 5.13 13.62 -15.08
N HIS A 30 6.23 14.12 -15.63
CA HIS A 30 7.55 14.08 -15.00
C HIS A 30 7.69 15.22 -14.00
N ALA A 31 7.17 15.01 -12.79
CA ALA A 31 7.18 16.02 -11.74
C ALA A 31 8.23 15.70 -10.66
N LYS A 32 8.82 16.76 -10.11
CA LYS A 32 9.65 16.75 -8.91
C LYS A 32 9.02 17.72 -7.94
N LEU A 33 8.65 17.25 -6.75
CA LEU A 33 7.95 18.04 -5.73
C LEU A 33 8.60 17.78 -4.37
N ILE A 34 8.54 18.75 -3.48
CA ILE A 34 9.09 18.68 -2.13
C ILE A 34 8.00 19.11 -1.15
N TYR A 35 7.54 18.19 -0.31
CA TYR A 35 6.50 18.46 0.67
C TYR A 35 7.08 18.67 2.07
N SER A 36 6.41 19.47 2.89
CA SER A 36 6.75 19.59 4.31
C SER A 36 6.63 18.23 5.01
N ASN A 37 7.50 18.01 6.00
CA ASN A 37 7.42 16.86 6.91
C ASN A 37 6.15 16.87 7.77
N GLU A 38 5.44 17.99 7.84
CA GLU A 38 4.15 18.14 8.54
C GLU A 38 2.96 17.76 7.65
N CYS A 39 3.15 17.59 6.34
CA CYS A 39 2.08 17.22 5.42
C CYS A 39 1.69 15.74 5.60
N GLU A 40 0.55 15.49 6.23
CA GLU A 40 0.04 14.15 6.52
C GLU A 40 -0.19 13.30 5.25
N GLU A 41 -0.67 13.91 4.17
CA GLU A 41 -0.88 13.26 2.89
C GLU A 41 0.43 12.76 2.28
N ALA A 42 1.46 13.62 2.29
CA ALA A 42 2.79 13.28 1.80
C ALA A 42 3.47 12.22 2.68
N ARG A 43 3.34 12.31 4.01
CA ARG A 43 3.86 11.31 4.96
C ARG A 43 3.27 9.92 4.73
N ARG A 44 1.97 9.86 4.41
CA ARG A 44 1.24 8.62 4.08
C ARG A 44 1.42 8.22 2.62
N HIS A 45 2.13 9.03 1.83
CA HIS A 45 2.38 8.83 0.41
C HIS A 45 1.07 8.58 -0.36
N THR A 46 0.05 9.37 -0.04
CA THR A 46 -1.28 9.23 -0.65
C THR A 46 -1.22 9.63 -2.12
N SER A 47 -2.12 9.07 -2.91
CA SER A 47 -2.31 9.44 -4.30
C SER A 47 -3.73 9.11 -4.73
N GLY A 48 -4.32 10.02 -5.49
CA GLY A 48 -5.59 9.84 -6.18
C GLY A 48 -5.48 8.81 -7.30
N TRP A 49 -4.28 8.51 -7.80
CA TRP A 49 -4.03 7.37 -8.68
C TRP A 49 -3.99 6.05 -7.92
N ALA A 50 -4.34 4.94 -8.58
CA ALA A 50 -4.32 3.61 -8.00
C ALA A 50 -2.89 3.04 -7.98
N MET A 51 -2.08 3.49 -7.03
CA MET A 51 -0.66 3.14 -6.94
C MET A 51 -0.43 1.91 -6.06
N ARG A 52 0.33 0.92 -6.55
CA ARG A 52 0.83 -0.23 -5.76
C ARG A 52 2.30 -0.06 -5.40
N ASN A 53 2.73 -0.59 -4.25
CA ASN A 53 4.15 -0.69 -3.92
C ASN A 53 4.84 -1.63 -4.93
N THR A 54 6.03 -1.26 -5.36
CA THR A 54 6.93 -2.10 -6.16
C THR A 54 8.31 -2.10 -5.51
N ASN A 55 8.91 -3.29 -5.35
CA ASN A 55 10.26 -3.40 -4.83
C ASN A 55 11.26 -2.76 -5.80
N ASN A 56 12.14 -1.91 -5.27
CA ASN A 56 13.25 -1.27 -5.99
C ASN A 56 14.61 -1.58 -5.34
N HIS A 57 14.66 -2.47 -4.34
CA HIS A 57 15.85 -2.81 -3.56
C HIS A 57 16.54 -1.63 -2.86
N ASN A 58 15.84 -0.50 -2.69
CA ASN A 58 16.31 0.67 -1.96
C ASN A 58 15.31 1.03 -0.85
N VAL A 59 15.67 0.72 0.40
CA VAL A 59 14.80 0.94 1.57
C VAL A 59 14.51 2.40 1.88
N VAL A 60 15.36 3.33 1.39
CA VAL A 60 15.21 4.77 1.60
C VAL A 60 14.16 5.36 0.65
N ILE A 61 13.99 4.75 -0.52
CA ILE A 61 13.10 5.25 -1.57
C ILE A 61 11.91 4.31 -1.71
N LEU A 62 10.71 4.78 -1.38
CA LEU A 62 9.49 4.03 -1.63
C LEU A 62 9.07 4.22 -3.09
N LYS A 63 9.18 3.15 -3.89
CA LYS A 63 8.69 3.12 -5.27
C LYS A 63 7.25 2.58 -5.32
N LYS A 64 6.38 3.28 -6.03
CA LYS A 64 5.01 2.84 -6.32
C LYS A 64 4.72 2.94 -7.82
N SER A 65 4.05 1.95 -8.38
CA SER A 65 3.65 1.94 -9.80
C SER A 65 2.14 1.98 -9.95
N CYS A 66 1.63 2.68 -10.98
CA CYS A 66 0.21 2.77 -11.25
C CYS A 66 -0.37 1.42 -11.69
N LEU A 67 -1.59 1.13 -11.25
CA LEU A 67 -2.36 -0.05 -11.68
C LEU A 67 -3.23 0.25 -12.91
N GLY A 68 -3.51 1.51 -13.20
CA GLY A 68 -4.54 1.91 -14.16
C GLY A 68 -5.90 2.13 -13.50
N VAL A 69 -6.95 1.78 -14.23
CA VAL A 69 -8.36 2.00 -13.85
C VAL A 69 -9.23 0.84 -14.32
N LEU A 70 -10.32 0.56 -13.59
CA LEU A 70 -11.34 -0.39 -14.05
C LEU A 70 -12.41 0.38 -14.84
N VAL A 71 -12.68 -0.08 -16.05
CA VAL A 71 -13.68 0.51 -16.95
C VAL A 71 -14.72 -0.53 -17.36
N CYS A 72 -15.86 -0.07 -17.86
CA CYS A 72 -16.83 -0.96 -18.50
C CYS A 72 -16.34 -1.40 -19.88
N ASP A 73 -16.43 -2.69 -20.20
CA ASP A 73 -16.13 -3.24 -21.53
C ASP A 73 -16.99 -2.66 -22.65
N ARG A 74 -18.24 -2.27 -22.33
CA ARG A 74 -19.15 -1.58 -23.24
C ARG A 74 -18.98 -0.06 -23.24
N ASN A 75 -17.97 0.47 -22.53
CA ASN A 75 -17.71 1.91 -22.40
C ASN A 75 -18.98 2.72 -22.07
N CYS A 76 -19.84 2.16 -21.20
CA CYS A 76 -21.14 2.74 -20.93
C CYS A 76 -21.02 4.11 -20.27
N THR A 77 -22.03 4.94 -20.51
CA THR A 77 -22.20 6.24 -19.87
C THR A 77 -23.45 6.17 -18.99
N SER A 78 -23.37 6.73 -17.79
CA SER A 78 -24.49 6.89 -16.86
C SER A 78 -25.54 7.83 -17.45
N GLU A 79 -26.75 7.81 -16.89
CA GLU A 79 -27.82 8.76 -17.24
C GLU A 79 -27.41 10.23 -17.02
N PHE A 80 -26.48 10.47 -16.08
CA PHE A 80 -25.89 11.79 -15.79
C PHE A 80 -24.67 12.13 -16.67
N GLY A 81 -24.37 11.34 -17.69
CA GLY A 81 -23.21 11.59 -18.57
C GLY A 81 -21.86 11.11 -18.02
N GLU A 82 -21.82 10.49 -16.84
CA GLU A 82 -20.58 10.02 -16.21
C GLU A 82 -20.17 8.62 -16.69
N LYS A 83 -18.87 8.41 -16.91
CA LYS A 83 -18.32 7.09 -17.25
C LYS A 83 -17.90 6.32 -16.00
N VAL A 84 -17.95 4.98 -16.09
CA VAL A 84 -17.51 4.10 -15.01
C VAL A 84 -15.98 4.03 -14.96
N HIS A 85 -15.37 4.70 -13.97
CA HIS A 85 -13.92 4.72 -13.75
C HIS A 85 -13.56 4.25 -12.32
N MET A 86 -13.77 2.97 -12.05
CA MET A 86 -13.58 2.45 -10.70
C MET A 86 -12.10 2.28 -10.35
N ARG A 87 -11.76 2.59 -9.10
CA ARG A 87 -10.42 2.39 -8.57
C ARG A 87 -10.09 0.90 -8.39
N PRO A 88 -9.03 0.37 -9.03
CA PRO A 88 -8.58 -1.00 -8.82
C PRO A 88 -8.16 -1.25 -7.38
N ALA A 89 -8.43 -2.46 -6.87
CA ALA A 89 -7.91 -2.90 -5.59
C ALA A 89 -6.39 -3.08 -5.67
N ILE A 90 -5.71 -2.65 -4.61
CA ILE A 90 -4.25 -2.78 -4.52
C ILE A 90 -3.82 -4.24 -4.40
N CYS A 91 -4.57 -5.05 -3.65
CA CYS A 91 -4.30 -6.49 -3.52
C CYS A 91 -4.63 -7.22 -4.83
N ASP A 92 -3.69 -8.02 -5.32
CA ASP A 92 -3.82 -8.78 -6.57
C ASP A 92 -5.01 -9.74 -6.55
N LYS A 93 -5.20 -10.49 -5.46
CA LYS A 93 -6.33 -11.42 -5.31
C LYS A 93 -7.67 -10.68 -5.36
N ALA A 94 -7.76 -9.51 -4.72
CA ALA A 94 -8.98 -8.69 -4.75
C ALA A 94 -9.21 -8.06 -6.13
N ARG A 95 -8.15 -7.61 -6.80
CA ARG A 95 -8.22 -7.02 -8.13
C ARG A 95 -8.67 -8.03 -9.19
N LYS A 96 -8.12 -9.25 -9.16
CA LYS A 96 -8.60 -10.36 -9.99
C LYS A 96 -10.09 -10.64 -9.79
N LYS A 97 -10.59 -10.53 -8.54
CA LYS A 97 -12.01 -10.68 -8.22
C LYS A 97 -12.89 -9.49 -8.64
N GLN A 98 -12.31 -8.30 -8.86
CA GLN A 98 -13.07 -7.14 -9.37
C GLN A 98 -13.24 -7.21 -10.89
N GLN A 99 -12.23 -7.72 -11.60
CA GLN A 99 -12.32 -7.94 -13.04
C GLN A 99 -13.38 -8.99 -13.36
N GLY A 100 -14.14 -8.76 -14.43
CA GLY A 100 -15.23 -9.64 -14.87
C GLY A 100 -16.53 -9.51 -14.07
N ARG A 101 -16.56 -8.72 -12.98
CA ARG A 101 -17.83 -8.38 -12.30
C ARG A 101 -18.71 -7.55 -13.23
N SER A 102 -20.03 -7.65 -13.03
CA SER A 102 -21.00 -6.82 -13.74
C SER A 102 -20.72 -5.33 -13.54
N CYS A 103 -20.97 -4.55 -14.59
CA CYS A 103 -20.90 -3.11 -14.54
C CYS A 103 -21.80 -2.57 -13.41
N PRO A 104 -21.35 -1.57 -12.62
CA PRO A 104 -22.19 -0.95 -11.59
C PRO A 104 -23.33 -0.12 -12.17
N ASN A 105 -23.30 0.25 -13.46
CA ASN A 105 -24.40 0.93 -14.13
C ASN A 105 -25.58 -0.05 -14.32
N PRO A 106 -26.75 0.17 -13.68
CA PRO A 106 -27.89 -0.76 -13.72
C PRO A 106 -28.45 -0.98 -15.14
N PHE A 107 -28.33 0.02 -16.01
CA PHE A 107 -28.79 -0.05 -17.40
C PHE A 107 -27.74 -0.66 -18.34
N CYS A 108 -26.62 -1.17 -17.79
CA CYS A 108 -25.54 -1.76 -18.56
C CYS A 108 -25.33 -3.24 -18.21
N GLY A 109 -25.57 -4.13 -19.18
CA GLY A 109 -25.21 -5.55 -19.09
C GLY A 109 -23.72 -5.85 -19.32
N GLY A 110 -22.84 -4.85 -19.20
CA GLY A 110 -21.40 -4.98 -19.41
C GLY A 110 -20.66 -5.56 -18.20
N LYS A 111 -19.35 -5.75 -18.36
CA LYS A 111 -18.44 -6.23 -17.32
C LYS A 111 -17.29 -5.23 -17.08
N LEU A 112 -16.74 -5.28 -15.89
CA LEU A 112 -15.57 -4.49 -15.50
C LEU A 112 -14.30 -5.14 -16.04
N ILE A 113 -13.55 -4.38 -16.83
CA ILE A 113 -12.26 -4.76 -17.39
C ILE A 113 -11.15 -3.85 -16.86
N SER A 114 -9.92 -4.36 -16.85
CA SER A 114 -8.75 -3.59 -16.43
C SER A 114 -8.17 -2.82 -17.62
N MET A 115 -8.11 -1.50 -17.50
CA MET A 115 -7.31 -0.64 -18.37
C MET A 115 -6.00 -0.33 -17.64
N PRO A 116 -4.90 -1.05 -17.93
CA PRO A 116 -3.63 -0.85 -17.24
C PRO A 116 -2.98 0.47 -17.67
N CYS A 117 -2.23 1.09 -16.75
CA CYS A 117 -1.41 2.25 -17.08
C CYS A 117 -0.16 1.82 -17.86
N ARG A 118 0.11 2.47 -18.99
CA ARG A 118 1.31 2.29 -19.84
C ARG A 118 1.99 3.62 -20.20
N GLY A 119 1.65 4.66 -19.44
CA GLY A 119 2.10 6.05 -19.58
C GLY A 119 3.59 6.35 -19.49
N HIS A 120 4.46 5.35 -19.30
CA HIS A 120 5.91 5.52 -19.25
C HIS A 120 6.60 4.55 -20.20
N CYS A 121 6.73 4.92 -21.48
CA CYS A 121 7.38 4.09 -22.50
C CYS A 121 6.81 2.65 -22.57
N GLY A 122 5.48 2.50 -22.43
CA GLY A 122 4.81 1.20 -22.41
C GLY A 122 4.71 0.53 -21.02
N TYR A 123 5.40 1.09 -20.01
CA TYR A 123 5.35 0.68 -18.61
C TYR A 123 4.43 1.59 -17.78
N PRO A 124 3.99 1.14 -16.59
CA PRO A 124 3.18 1.98 -15.73
C PRO A 124 3.94 3.21 -15.20
N VAL A 125 3.21 4.32 -15.08
CA VAL A 125 3.70 5.53 -14.39
C VAL A 125 4.14 5.17 -12.97
N THR A 126 5.27 5.72 -12.55
CA THR A 126 5.91 5.39 -11.27
C THR A 126 6.09 6.63 -10.41
N HIS A 127 5.78 6.51 -9.13
CA HIS A 127 6.07 7.50 -8.10
C HIS A 127 7.19 7.01 -7.20
N PHE A 128 8.06 7.92 -6.81
CA PHE A 128 9.14 7.69 -5.86
C PHE A 128 8.96 8.68 -4.70
N TRP A 129 9.11 8.17 -3.48
CA TRP A 129 9.02 8.97 -2.27
C TRP A 129 10.27 8.74 -1.43
N ARG A 130 10.86 9.82 -0.90
CA ARG A 130 11.99 9.75 0.01
C ARG A 130 11.81 10.73 1.15
N HIS A 131 11.87 10.22 2.37
CA HIS A 131 11.87 11.04 3.57
C HIS A 131 13.30 11.54 3.85
N ALA A 132 13.43 12.83 4.14
CA ALA A 132 14.68 13.46 4.54
C ALA A 132 14.43 14.49 5.66
N PRO A 133 15.45 14.87 6.45
CA PRO A 133 15.30 15.87 7.51
C PRO A 133 14.71 17.19 7.00
N GLN A 134 15.07 17.60 5.79
CA GLN A 134 14.60 18.86 5.18
C GLN A 134 13.25 18.78 4.48
N GLY A 135 12.65 17.59 4.32
CA GLY A 135 11.34 17.42 3.69
C GLY A 135 11.09 16.05 3.08
N ILE A 136 9.91 15.88 2.48
CA ILE A 136 9.49 14.66 1.78
C ILE A 136 9.62 14.90 0.28
N PHE A 137 10.58 14.25 -0.34
CA PHE A 137 10.86 14.37 -1.77
C PHE A 137 9.98 13.40 -2.55
N PHE A 138 9.38 13.92 -3.61
CA PHE A 138 8.52 13.19 -4.52
C PHE A 138 9.03 13.35 -5.95
N GLN A 139 9.10 12.25 -6.67
CA GLN A 139 9.38 12.25 -8.11
C GLN A 139 8.40 11.32 -8.82
N SER A 140 7.82 11.76 -9.93
CA SER A 140 7.03 10.92 -10.84
C SER A 140 7.73 10.74 -12.19
N LYS A 141 7.53 9.57 -12.81
CA LYS A 141 8.02 9.24 -14.16
C LYS A 141 6.88 8.72 -15.01
N GLY A 142 6.62 9.40 -16.13
CA GLY A 142 5.58 9.11 -17.11
C GLY A 142 4.32 9.98 -16.95
N VAL A 143 3.43 9.87 -17.93
CA VAL A 143 2.14 10.59 -18.00
C VAL A 143 1.01 9.57 -18.03
N HIS A 144 0.02 9.66 -17.15
CA HIS A 144 -1.07 8.70 -17.08
C HIS A 144 -1.89 8.68 -18.37
N ASP A 145 -1.97 7.51 -19.00
CA ASP A 145 -2.63 7.24 -20.29
C ASP A 145 -4.04 6.65 -20.12
N HIS A 146 -4.66 6.91 -18.98
CA HIS A 146 -5.97 6.38 -18.62
C HIS A 146 -6.75 7.41 -17.79
N PRO A 147 -8.09 7.35 -17.76
CA PRO A 147 -8.88 8.28 -16.97
C PRO A 147 -8.59 8.11 -15.47
N ARG A 148 -8.78 9.20 -14.74
CA ARG A 148 -8.58 9.23 -13.29
C ARG A 148 -9.57 8.27 -12.62
N PRO A 149 -9.08 7.30 -11.81
CA PRO A 149 -9.96 6.46 -11.03
C PRO A 149 -10.61 7.26 -9.90
N GLU A 150 -11.75 6.77 -9.41
CA GLU A 150 -12.39 7.33 -8.22
C GLU A 150 -11.44 7.42 -7.00
N PRO A 151 -11.64 8.41 -6.11
CA PRO A 151 -10.85 8.55 -4.90
C PRO A 151 -10.93 7.31 -4.00
N LYS A 152 -9.89 7.10 -3.19
CA LYS A 152 -9.81 5.97 -2.25
C LYS A 152 -10.98 5.96 -1.24
N THR A 153 -11.51 7.12 -0.88
CA THR A 153 -12.63 7.30 0.06
C THR A 153 -13.90 6.62 -0.44
N HIS A 154 -14.23 6.73 -1.73
CA HIS A 154 -15.45 6.16 -2.32
C HIS A 154 -15.57 4.64 -2.10
N ASN A 155 -14.47 3.90 -2.35
CA ASN A 155 -14.41 2.45 -2.13
C ASN A 155 -14.59 2.05 -0.65
N THR A 156 -14.19 2.92 0.29
CA THR A 156 -14.30 2.66 1.73
C THR A 156 -15.73 2.82 2.20
N GLU A 157 -16.43 3.83 1.68
CA GLU A 157 -17.83 4.11 2.03
C GLU A 157 -18.79 3.05 1.48
N LEU A 158 -18.61 2.59 0.23
CA LEU A 158 -19.40 1.47 -0.33
C LEU A 158 -19.25 0.16 0.46
N ARG A 159 -18.06 -0.11 1.01
CA ARG A 159 -17.82 -1.26 1.91
C ARG A 159 -18.49 -1.10 3.27
N LYS A 160 -18.66 0.12 3.76
CA LYS A 160 -19.39 0.38 5.02
C LYS A 160 -20.91 0.27 4.79
N MET A 161 -21.40 0.74 3.65
CA MET A 161 -22.82 0.68 3.27
C MET A 161 -23.29 -0.77 3.08
N THR A 162 -22.50 -1.60 2.39
CA THR A 162 -22.80 -3.04 2.20
C THR A 162 -22.74 -3.86 3.49
N LYS A 163 -22.06 -3.39 4.55
CA LYS A 163 -22.08 -4.03 5.87
C LYS A 163 -23.31 -3.65 6.71
N LYS A 164 -24.01 -2.55 6.39
CA LYS A 164 -25.22 -2.11 7.11
C LYS A 164 -26.49 -2.84 6.66
N THR A 165 -26.50 -3.44 5.46
CA THR A 165 -27.68 -4.17 4.93
C THR A 165 -27.71 -5.66 5.27
N ASN A 166 -26.63 -6.24 5.82
CA ASN A 166 -26.58 -7.64 6.23
C ASN A 166 -26.55 -7.81 7.76
N LYS A 167 -27.52 -7.19 8.43
CA LYS A 167 -27.88 -7.49 9.83
C LYS A 167 -29.26 -8.16 9.87
N GLN A 168 -29.50 -9.12 8.98
CA GLN A 168 -30.52 -10.14 9.20
C GLN A 168 -29.83 -11.34 9.85
N ARG A 169 -30.19 -11.59 11.11
CA ARG A 169 -29.76 -12.77 11.89
C ARG A 169 -30.21 -14.03 11.14
N SER A 170 -29.29 -14.87 10.69
CA SER A 170 -29.60 -16.26 10.33
C SER A 170 -29.37 -17.17 11.56
N PRO A 171 -30.34 -17.99 11.99
CA PRO A 171 -30.22 -18.84 13.15
C PRO A 171 -29.56 -20.17 12.76
N VAL A 172 -28.23 -20.22 12.67
CA VAL A 172 -27.49 -21.49 12.54
C VAL A 172 -26.22 -21.42 13.37
N SER A 173 -26.37 -21.49 14.69
CA SER A 173 -25.33 -21.95 15.62
C SER A 173 -25.94 -22.44 16.94
N ALA A 174 -27.07 -23.15 16.86
CA ALA A 174 -27.67 -23.88 17.97
C ALA A 174 -27.46 -25.38 17.76
N TRP A 175 -26.19 -25.81 17.80
CA TRP A 175 -25.81 -27.21 17.87
C TRP A 175 -24.70 -27.31 18.90
N MET A 176 -25.11 -27.43 20.17
CA MET A 176 -24.42 -28.10 21.29
C MET A 176 -25.08 -27.65 22.59
N GLU A 177 -26.28 -28.15 22.85
CA GLU A 177 -26.85 -28.17 24.19
C GLU A 177 -27.59 -29.50 24.34
N SER A 178 -26.89 -30.55 24.81
CA SER A 178 -27.33 -31.35 25.95
C SER A 178 -26.56 -32.68 26.10
N LYS A 179 -26.12 -32.87 27.35
CA LYS A 179 -25.76 -34.11 28.07
C LYS A 179 -24.39 -34.78 27.83
N ALA A 180 -23.50 -34.58 28.80
CA ALA A 180 -23.07 -35.64 29.73
C ALA A 180 -22.44 -35.00 30.99
N GLU A 181 -22.87 -35.48 32.17
CA GLU A 181 -22.28 -35.22 33.49
C GLU A 181 -20.85 -35.79 33.60
N GLU A 182 -19.97 -35.13 34.36
CA GLU A 182 -18.78 -35.71 35.02
C GLU A 182 -18.47 -34.92 36.33
N PRO A 183 -17.82 -35.54 37.35
CA PRO A 183 -17.99 -35.19 38.77
C PRO A 183 -17.01 -34.14 39.32
N SER A 184 -17.38 -33.61 40.49
CA SER A 184 -16.71 -32.55 41.26
C SER A 184 -15.44 -32.98 42.00
N VAL A 185 -14.39 -32.14 41.99
CA VAL A 185 -13.20 -32.25 42.88
C VAL A 185 -13.00 -30.92 43.64
N PRO A 186 -12.71 -30.92 44.96
CA PRO A 186 -12.77 -29.71 45.78
C PRO A 186 -11.48 -28.88 45.79
N ARG A 187 -11.67 -27.59 46.12
CA ARG A 187 -10.70 -26.49 46.10
C ARG A 187 -9.76 -26.50 47.31
N SER A 188 -8.43 -26.50 47.08
CA SER A 188 -7.40 -26.28 48.12
C SER A 188 -7.04 -24.79 48.28
N LYS A 189 -6.77 -24.38 49.52
CA LYS A 189 -6.54 -23.00 50.00
C LYS A 189 -5.07 -22.81 50.42
N TYR A 190 -4.15 -22.38 49.55
CA TYR A 190 -2.87 -21.81 49.99
C TYR A 190 -2.33 -20.75 48.99
N PRO A 191 -1.73 -19.63 49.45
CA PRO A 191 -1.25 -18.55 48.59
C PRO A 191 0.20 -18.79 48.07
N LEU A 192 0.49 -18.23 46.90
CA LEU A 192 1.79 -18.32 46.19
C LEU A 192 2.87 -17.41 46.84
N PRO A 193 4.14 -17.86 46.96
CA PRO A 193 5.23 -17.00 47.41
C PRO A 193 5.87 -16.21 46.26
N SER A 194 6.29 -14.99 46.58
CA SER A 194 7.01 -14.03 45.74
C SER A 194 8.51 -14.36 45.65
N VAL A 195 9.05 -14.46 44.44
CA VAL A 195 10.49 -14.67 44.20
C VAL A 195 11.12 -13.37 43.70
N GLN A 196 12.09 -12.86 44.46
CA GLN A 196 12.89 -11.67 44.15
C GLN A 196 14.04 -12.02 43.18
N LEU A 197 14.12 -11.30 42.06
CA LEU A 197 15.27 -11.31 41.16
C LEU A 197 16.32 -10.30 41.64
N LYS A 198 17.50 -10.79 42.05
CA LYS A 198 18.67 -9.96 42.36
C LYS A 198 19.51 -9.77 41.10
N ILE A 199 19.77 -8.52 40.74
CA ILE A 199 20.71 -8.10 39.70
C ILE A 199 22.02 -7.70 40.39
N SER A 200 23.18 -8.13 39.87
CA SER A 200 24.44 -7.40 40.04
C SER A 200 25.44 -7.67 38.89
N PRO A 201 26.36 -6.73 38.61
CA PRO A 201 27.09 -6.60 37.34
C PRO A 201 28.54 -7.11 37.41
N HIS A 202 29.18 -7.40 36.27
CA HIS A 202 30.58 -7.06 35.89
C HIS A 202 31.17 -7.93 34.75
N LYS A 203 31.46 -7.26 33.61
CA LYS A 203 32.68 -7.26 32.76
C LYS A 203 33.23 -8.55 32.05
N PRO A 204 34.01 -8.36 30.95
CA PRO A 204 33.98 -9.17 29.72
C PRO A 204 35.22 -10.05 29.50
N ILE A 205 35.16 -11.04 28.59
CA ILE A 205 36.35 -11.75 28.08
C ILE A 205 36.25 -12.04 26.56
N ILE A 206 37.33 -11.64 25.87
CA ILE A 206 37.74 -11.89 24.48
C ILE A 206 38.32 -13.31 24.33
N SER A 207 38.13 -13.96 23.18
CA SER A 207 39.15 -14.74 22.41
C SER A 207 38.48 -15.32 21.15
N GLN A 208 38.91 -14.92 19.94
CA GLN A 208 39.91 -15.62 19.09
C GLN A 208 39.40 -17.01 18.62
N VAL A 209 39.46 -17.48 17.37
CA VAL A 209 40.35 -17.14 16.23
C VAL A 209 39.97 -18.00 14.99
N ARG A 210 40.33 -17.49 13.79
CA ARG A 210 40.62 -18.18 12.48
C ARG A 210 39.46 -18.75 11.65
N SER A 211 39.26 -18.24 10.41
CA SER A 211 39.92 -18.58 9.11
C SER A 211 39.30 -19.84 8.49
N GLU A 212 38.85 -19.89 7.24
CA GLU A 212 39.56 -19.63 5.97
C GLU A 212 38.60 -19.39 4.79
N ARG A 213 39.20 -18.89 3.71
CA ARG A 213 38.63 -18.61 2.39
C ARG A 213 38.40 -19.93 1.62
N HIS A 214 37.38 -19.97 0.76
CA HIS A 214 37.57 -20.50 -0.59
C HIS A 214 36.57 -19.90 -1.58
N VAL A 215 37.15 -19.25 -2.58
CA VAL A 215 36.52 -18.80 -3.82
C VAL A 215 36.63 -19.96 -4.80
N GLN A 216 35.54 -20.34 -5.48
CA GLN A 216 35.64 -21.07 -6.74
C GLN A 216 34.69 -20.43 -7.76
N ILE A 217 35.34 -19.71 -8.69
CA ILE A 217 34.81 -19.29 -9.98
C ILE A 217 35.03 -20.48 -10.92
N ALA A 218 33.97 -20.95 -11.57
CA ALA A 218 34.06 -21.89 -12.69
C ALA A 218 33.69 -21.16 -13.98
N PHE A 219 34.69 -20.97 -14.84
CA PHE A 219 34.53 -20.74 -16.27
C PHE A 219 34.21 -22.08 -16.94
N LEU A 220 33.18 -22.13 -17.78
CA LEU A 220 33.08 -23.10 -18.88
C LEU A 220 32.43 -22.42 -20.09
N ILE A 221 33.29 -22.20 -21.09
CA ILE A 221 33.13 -22.31 -22.55
C ILE A 221 31.92 -21.60 -23.17
#